data_AF-A0A2Z6LR29-F1
#
_entry.id   AF-A0A2Z6LR29-F1
#
_cell.length_a   1.000
_cell.length_b   1.000
_cell.length_c   1.000
_cell.angle_alpha   90.00
_cell.angle_beta   90.00
_cell.angle_gamma   90.00
#
_symmetry.space_group_name_H-M   'P 1'
#
loop_
_entity.id
_entity.type
_entity.pdbx_description
1 polymer ?
#
loop_
_entity_poly.entity_id
_entity_poly.type
_entity_poly.pdbx_seq_one_letter_code
_entity_poly.pdbx_strand_id
1 'polypeptide(L)' 'MKGSTSSVGLPPASYVLQDVLQKVTKPVHLFNITALSELRKDGHPGVHNINHNGDCTHWCVAGVPDTWNELLHASIMNLN' A
#
# COMPACT_ATOMS: atom_id res chain seq x y z
N MET A 1 -18.37 2.60 -15.53
CA MET A 1 -17.99 1.42 -14.72
C MET A 1 -17.94 1.86 -13.27
N LYS A 2 -18.60 1.17 -12.33
CA LYS A 2 -18.44 1.44 -10.90
C LYS A 2 -17.14 0.75 -10.45
N GLY A 3 -16.19 1.52 -9.93
CA GLY A 3 -14.93 0.97 -9.38
C GLY A 3 -15.17 0.17 -8.10
N SER A 4 -14.16 -0.58 -7.67
CA SER A 4 -14.18 -1.24 -6.36
C SER A 4 -14.14 -0.20 -5.23
N THR A 5 -14.86 -0.48 -4.14
CA THR A 5 -14.88 0.33 -2.92
C THR A 5 -14.24 -0.46 -1.79
N SER A 6 -13.26 0.13 -1.08
CA SER A 6 -12.82 -0.43 0.20
C SER A 6 -13.92 -0.17 1.22
N SER A 7 -14.46 -1.24 1.79
CA SER A 7 -15.49 -1.19 2.83
C SER A 7 -14.90 -1.14 4.24
N VAL A 8 -13.58 -1.15 4.36
CA VAL A 8 -12.86 -1.22 5.63
C VAL A 8 -12.18 0.13 5.84
N GLY A 9 -12.40 0.73 7.01
CA GLY A 9 -11.67 1.93 7.41
C GLY A 9 -10.17 1.61 7.59
N LEU A 10 -9.34 2.64 7.70
CA LEU A 10 -7.91 2.40 7.96
C LEU A 10 -7.71 1.62 9.27
N PRO A 11 -6.71 0.75 9.35
CA PRO A 11 -6.42 0.04 10.59
C PRO A 11 -6.01 1.04 11.70
N PRO A 12 -6.26 0.74 12.99
CA PRO A 12 -5.92 1.64 14.10
C PRO A 12 -4.48 2.15 14.08
N ALA A 13 -3.53 1.30 13.68
CA ALA A 13 -2.13 1.65 13.56
C ALA A 13 -1.85 2.77 12.54
N SER A 14 -2.66 2.90 11.48
CA SER A 14 -2.51 3.98 10.51
C SER A 14 -2.78 5.35 11.11
N TYR A 15 -3.73 5.47 12.04
CA TYR A 15 -4.01 6.72 12.74
C TYR A 15 -2.87 7.08 13.70
N VAL A 16 -2.36 6.11 14.46
CA VAL A 16 -1.19 6.30 15.33
C VAL A 16 0.03 6.75 14.52
N LEU A 17 0.26 6.14 13.35
CA LEU A 17 1.34 6.55 12.45
C LEU A 17 1.19 8.02 12.03
N GLN A 18 0.00 8.43 11.59
CA GLN A 18 -0.27 9.82 11.20
C GLN A 18 -0.02 10.80 12.35
N ASP A 19 -0.49 10.48 13.56
CA ASP A 19 -0.29 11.31 14.75
C ASP A 19 1.18 11.45 15.16
N VAL A 20 1.96 10.37 15.03
CA VAL A 20 3.40 10.39 15.32
C VAL A 20 4.15 11.21 14.27
N LEU A 21 3.82 11.04 12.99
CA LEU A 21 4.49 11.77 11.90
C LEU A 21 4.26 13.28 11.94
N GLN A 22 3.19 13.76 12.59
CA GLN A 22 3.01 15.19 12.84
C GLN A 22 3.97 15.77 13.90
N LYS A 23 4.58 14.91 14.72
CA LYS A 23 5.39 15.31 15.88
C LYS A 23 6.89 15.08 15.68
N VAL A 24 7.29 14.41 14.60
CA VAL A 24 8.71 14.12 14.34
C VAL A 24 9.46 15.37 13.89
N THR A 25 10.69 15.56 14.40
CA THR A 25 11.52 16.73 14.09
C THR A 25 11.98 16.76 12.63
N LYS A 26 12.28 15.58 12.05
CA LYS A 26 12.64 15.45 10.64
C LYS A 26 11.37 15.07 9.85
N PRO A 27 10.86 15.95 8.97
CA PRO A 27 9.65 15.65 8.20
C PRO A 27 9.82 14.37 7.38
N VAL A 28 8.78 13.55 7.37
CA VAL A 28 8.71 12.32 6.58
C VAL A 28 7.49 12.41 5.69
N HIS A 29 7.68 12.15 4.39
CA HIS A 29 6.57 12.03 3.46
C HIS A 29 5.94 10.64 3.59
N LEU A 30 4.70 10.58 4.07
CA LEU A 30 3.97 9.32 4.21
C LEU A 30 3.40 8.88 2.85
N PHE A 31 3.91 7.77 2.32
CA PHE A 31 3.27 7.05 1.23
C PHE A 31 2.07 6.25 1.74
N ASN A 32 0.90 6.89 1.77
CA ASN A 32 -0.33 6.24 2.18
C ASN A 32 -0.88 5.31 1.09
N ILE A 33 -0.35 4.10 1.03
CA ILE A 33 -0.71 3.06 0.06
C ILE A 33 -1.81 2.12 0.55
N THR A 34 -2.38 2.32 1.74
CA THR A 34 -3.28 1.34 2.38
C THR A 34 -4.56 1.13 1.57
N ALA A 35 -5.34 2.19 1.35
CA ALA A 35 -6.64 2.08 0.68
C ALA A 35 -6.50 1.56 -0.77
N LEU A 36 -5.48 2.02 -1.50
CA LEU A 36 -5.27 1.57 -2.89
C LEU A 36 -4.86 0.08 -2.96
N SER A 37 -4.09 -0.40 -1.98
CA SER A 37 -3.67 -1.80 -1.91
C SER A 37 -4.83 -2.72 -1.49
N GLU A 38 -5.71 -2.26 -0.59
CA GLU A 38 -6.91 -3.02 -0.18
C GLU A 38 -7.89 -3.27 -1.34
N LEU A 39 -7.93 -2.38 -2.33
CA LEU A 39 -8.73 -2.56 -3.54
C LEU A 39 -8.22 -3.68 -4.44
N ARG A 40 -7.00 -4.18 -4.19
CA ARG A 40 -6.28 -5.12 -5.07
C ARG A 40 -6.07 -6.49 -4.43
N LYS A 41 -7.12 -7.07 -3.82
CA LYS A 41 -7.08 -8.45 -3.29
C LYS A 41 -6.68 -9.50 -4.33
N ASP A 42 -6.88 -9.19 -5.61
CA ASP A 42 -6.46 -9.99 -6.78
C ASP A 42 -4.94 -9.98 -7.02
N GLY A 43 -4.20 -9.04 -6.41
CA GLY A 43 -2.75 -8.90 -6.57
C GLY A 43 -1.93 -9.88 -5.73
N HIS A 44 -2.56 -10.69 -4.88
CA HIS A 44 -1.89 -11.68 -4.05
C HIS A 44 -1.63 -12.99 -4.82
N PRO A 45 -0.54 -13.72 -4.51
CA PRO A 45 -0.25 -15.01 -5.14
C PRO A 45 -1.29 -16.08 -4.77
N GLY A 46 -1.96 -15.95 -3.63
CA GLY A 46 -2.87 -16.97 -3.13
C GLY A 46 -2.11 -18.29 -2.95
N VAL A 47 -2.57 -19.36 -3.59
CA VAL A 47 -1.92 -20.69 -3.57
C VAL A 47 -0.73 -20.81 -4.55
N HIS A 48 -0.47 -19.80 -5.37
CA HIS A 48 0.60 -19.79 -6.37
C HIS A 48 1.91 -19.25 -5.77
N ASN A 49 2.29 -19.76 -4.61
CA ASN A 49 3.57 -19.47 -3.95
C ASN A 49 4.36 -20.76 -3.70
N ILE A 50 5.59 -20.61 -3.17
CA ILE A 50 6.55 -21.70 -2.92
C ILE A 50 5.97 -22.82 -2.04
N ASN A 51 5.10 -22.46 -1.08
CA ASN A 51 4.55 -23.40 -0.11
C ASN A 51 3.14 -23.88 -0.47
N HIS A 52 2.58 -23.44 -1.60
CA HIS A 52 1.21 -23.73 -2.05
C HIS A 52 0.07 -23.44 -1.04
N ASN A 53 0.38 -22.71 0.03
CA ASN A 53 -0.60 -22.28 1.04
C ASN A 53 -1.24 -20.97 0.61
N GLY A 54 -2.42 -20.59 1.14
CA GLY A 54 -3.04 -19.31 0.79
C GLY A 54 -2.26 -18.11 1.34
N ASP A 55 -1.38 -17.52 0.53
CA ASP A 55 -0.65 -16.30 0.87
C ASP A 55 -1.40 -15.06 0.42
N CYS A 56 -1.94 -14.36 1.42
CA CYS A 56 -2.68 -13.11 1.29
C CYS A 56 -1.88 -11.91 1.85
N THR A 57 -0.57 -12.08 2.05
CA THR A 57 0.30 -11.05 2.65
C THR A 57 1.34 -10.53 1.67
N HIS A 58 1.85 -11.38 0.78
CA HIS A 58 2.78 -10.99 -0.28
C HIS A 58 2.04 -10.60 -1.55
N TRP A 59 2.77 -9.98 -2.48
CA TRP A 59 2.25 -9.52 -3.75
C TRP A 59 2.92 -10.25 -4.91
N CYS A 60 2.16 -10.52 -5.96
CA CYS A 60 2.75 -10.88 -7.25
C CYS A 60 3.57 -9.71 -7.81
N VAL A 61 4.63 -10.03 -8.56
CA VAL A 61 5.50 -9.06 -9.26
C VAL A 61 5.05 -8.92 -10.71
N ALA A 62 5.17 -7.70 -11.25
CA ALA A 62 4.20 -7.09 -12.16
C ALA A 62 2.85 -6.91 -11.46
N GLY A 63 2.69 -5.84 -10.67
CA GLY A 63 1.49 -5.63 -9.85
C GLY A 63 1.49 -4.43 -8.91
N VAL A 64 0.89 -4.64 -7.73
CA VAL A 64 0.69 -3.59 -6.70
C VAL A 64 2.01 -2.94 -6.26
N PRO A 65 3.12 -3.67 -6.01
CA PRO A 65 4.40 -3.06 -5.66
C PRO A 65 4.95 -2.12 -6.74
N ASP A 66 4.68 -2.37 -8.02
CA ASP A 66 5.13 -1.48 -9.10
C ASP A 66 4.38 -0.15 -9.07
N THR A 67 3.08 -0.17 -8.74
CA THR A 67 2.32 1.07 -8.51
C THR A 67 2.90 1.87 -7.35
N TRP A 68 3.36 1.22 -6.28
CA TRP A 68 4.05 1.91 -5.19
C TRP A 68 5.36 2.53 -5.66
N ASN A 69 6.13 1.82 -6.49
CA ASN A 69 7.37 2.33 -7.07
C ASN A 69 7.13 3.52 -8.00
N GLU A 70 6.06 3.52 -8.79
CA GLU A 70 5.68 4.67 -9.63
C GLU A 70 5.31 5.90 -8.79
N LEU A 71 4.53 5.71 -7.72
CA LEU A 71 4.21 6.80 -6.78
C LEU A 71 5.49 7.33 -6.12
N LEU A 72 6.41 6.44 -5.74
CA LEU A 72 7.71 6.79 -5.17
C LEU A 72 8.53 7.61 -6.16
N HIS A 73 8.65 7.13 -7.39
CA HIS A 73 9.36 7.79 -8.46
C HIS A 73 8.79 9.19 -8.72
N ALA A 74 7.46 9.30 -8.85
CA ALA A 74 6.79 10.57 -9.03
C ALA A 74 7.09 11.55 -7.89
N SER A 75 7.07 11.10 -6.64
CA SER A 75 7.35 12.00 -5.51
C SER A 75 8.80 12.43 -5.47
N ILE A 76 9.75 11.55 -5.77
CA ILE A 76 11.18 11.92 -5.85
C ILE A 76 11.40 12.95 -6.97
N MET A 77 10.79 12.74 -8.13
CA MET A 77 10.92 13.64 -9.28
C MET A 77 10.18 14.98 -9.11
N ASN A 78 9.13 15.00 -8.28
CA ASN A 78 8.34 16.21 -8.00
C ASN A 78 8.84 17.03 -6.80
N LEU A 79 9.89 16.61 -6.08
CA LEU A 79 10.45 17.32 -4.91
C LEU A 79 11.33 18.55 -5.26
N ASN A 80 10.97 19.30 -6.31
CA ASN A 80 11.59 20.59 -6.61
C ASN A 80 11.04 21.72 -5.73
#